data_AF-A0A2H0LLH9-F1
#
_entry.id   AF-A0A2H0LLH9-F1
#
_cell.length_a   1.000
_cell.length_b   1.000
_cell.length_c   1.000
_cell.angle_alpha   90.00
_cell.angle_beta   90.00
_cell.angle_gamma   90.00
#
_symmetry.space_group_name_H-M   'P 1'
#
loop_
_entity.id
_entity.type
_entity.pdbx_description
1 polymer ?
#
loop_
_entity_poly.entity_id
_entity_poly.type
_entity_poly.pdbx_seq_one_letter_code
_entity_poly.pdbx_strand_id
1 'polypeptide(L)'
;KLNMILGGGMEAPVTPYALLCCNTYGTLSTRNQDPAGAYRPFDQNRSGFVIGEGAGIVVMESIQRAKNRNANILGLISGYGTTCDGVNRINCASDGKELARAINLALADAQVAPEEIGYISLDGLAVELWDDSEIKALELVFGDNLKKIPVSCPKSMFGNLLGASGALDMIIALLAMEHSLVPPILNLEKPARNSLNYVAKVSREYKVNKSLIISRGRGGINSVLVVEKA
;
A
#
# COMPACT_ATOMS: atom_id res chain seq x y z
N LYS A 1 -10.38 -14.99 -24.75
CA LYS A 1 -10.68 -15.16 -23.30
C LYS A 1 -9.47 -15.85 -22.67
N LEU A 2 -8.85 -15.23 -21.67
CA LEU A 2 -7.70 -15.82 -20.96
C LEU A 2 -8.22 -16.79 -19.89
N ASN A 3 -7.63 -17.99 -19.80
CA ASN A 3 -8.01 -18.99 -18.79
C ASN A 3 -7.27 -18.80 -17.46
N MET A 4 -6.11 -18.16 -17.51
CA MET A 4 -5.20 -17.90 -16.40
C MET A 4 -4.35 -16.68 -16.77
N ILE A 5 -3.98 -15.89 -15.77
CA ILE A 5 -3.08 -14.75 -15.88
C ILE A 5 -1.99 -14.92 -14.82
N LEU A 6 -0.74 -14.77 -15.21
CA LEU A 6 0.36 -14.48 -14.29
C LEU A 6 0.47 -12.96 -14.20
N GLY A 7 0.24 -12.41 -13.02
CA GLY A 7 0.31 -10.97 -12.77
C GLY A 7 1.21 -10.67 -11.59
N GLY A 8 1.78 -9.47 -11.55
CA GLY A 8 2.66 -9.07 -10.47
C GLY A 8 3.66 -8.01 -10.90
N GLY A 9 4.72 -7.86 -10.11
CA GLY A 9 5.82 -6.93 -10.38
C GLY A 9 7.14 -7.48 -9.85
N MET A 10 8.24 -7.06 -10.46
CA MET A 10 9.60 -7.40 -10.07
C MET A 10 10.48 -6.17 -10.24
N GLU A 11 11.37 -5.96 -9.27
CA GLU A 11 12.34 -4.88 -9.30
C GLU A 11 13.66 -5.31 -8.65
N ALA A 12 14.78 -4.88 -9.24
CA ALA A 12 16.14 -5.08 -8.71
C ALA A 12 16.97 -3.77 -8.76
N PRO A 13 16.49 -2.68 -8.12
CA PRO A 13 17.08 -1.36 -8.28
C PRO A 13 18.21 -1.10 -7.28
N VAL A 14 18.69 -2.08 -6.51
CA VAL A 14 19.80 -1.87 -5.55
C VAL A 14 21.13 -1.84 -6.31
N THR A 15 21.31 -0.80 -7.11
CA THR A 15 22.49 -0.54 -7.94
C THR A 15 22.97 0.90 -7.72
N PRO A 16 24.28 1.19 -7.94
CA PRO A 16 24.80 2.55 -7.78
C PRO A 16 24.06 3.60 -8.62
N TYR A 17 23.64 3.24 -9.84
CA TYR A 17 22.94 4.16 -10.74
C TYR A 17 21.52 4.47 -10.24
N ALA A 18 20.74 3.46 -9.87
CA ALA A 18 19.38 3.66 -9.38
C ALA A 18 19.37 4.39 -8.02
N LEU A 19 20.34 4.12 -7.15
CA LEU A 19 20.57 4.89 -5.93
C LEU A 19 20.90 6.36 -6.24
N LEU A 20 21.78 6.63 -7.20
CA LEU A 20 22.10 7.99 -7.65
C LEU A 20 20.84 8.71 -8.17
N CYS A 21 20.03 8.05 -9.00
CA CYS A 21 18.76 8.60 -9.46
C CYS A 21 17.84 8.92 -8.28
N CYS A 22 17.62 8.00 -7.36
CA CYS A 22 16.74 8.24 -6.21
C CYS A 22 17.28 9.34 -5.27
N ASN A 23 18.61 9.44 -5.12
CA ASN A 23 19.26 10.46 -4.30
C ASN A 23 19.15 11.86 -4.94
N THR A 24 19.37 11.96 -6.26
CA THR A 24 19.26 13.24 -6.99
C THR A 24 17.83 13.80 -6.98
N TYR A 25 16.82 12.94 -6.84
CA TYR A 25 15.43 13.36 -6.65
C TYR A 25 15.06 13.71 -5.20
N GLY A 26 15.96 13.52 -4.22
CA GLY A 26 15.82 14.00 -2.85
C GLY A 26 14.79 13.26 -1.99
N THR A 27 14.53 11.97 -2.26
CA THR A 27 13.47 11.22 -1.57
C THR A 27 13.98 10.00 -0.79
N LEU A 28 15.29 9.70 -0.84
CA LEU A 28 15.90 8.65 -0.02
C LEU A 28 16.07 9.11 1.43
N SER A 29 15.91 8.18 2.36
CA SER A 29 16.22 8.41 3.77
C SER A 29 17.68 8.83 3.95
N THR A 30 17.90 9.92 4.68
CA THR A 30 19.25 10.40 5.03
C THR A 30 19.79 9.79 6.32
N ARG A 31 19.06 8.86 6.94
CA ARG A 31 19.41 8.19 8.20
C ARG A 31 20.45 7.08 8.01
N ASN A 32 21.66 7.46 7.61
CA ASN A 32 22.75 6.51 7.37
C ASN A 32 23.35 5.93 8.67
N GLN A 33 23.22 6.63 9.80
CA GLN A 33 23.76 6.19 11.09
C GLN A 33 22.89 5.13 11.79
N ASP A 34 21.65 4.97 11.35
CA ASP A 34 20.70 3.98 11.87
C ASP A 34 19.89 3.38 10.69
N PRO A 35 20.51 2.46 9.92
CA PRO A 35 19.86 1.85 8.76
C PRO A 35 18.60 1.04 9.13
N ALA A 36 18.62 0.35 10.27
CA ALA A 36 17.49 -0.47 10.73
C ALA A 36 16.24 0.39 11.00
N GLY A 37 16.43 1.58 11.56
CA GLY A 37 15.37 2.55 11.76
C GLY A 37 15.11 3.47 10.56
N ALA A 38 15.75 3.30 9.40
CA ALA A 38 15.73 4.31 8.34
C ALA A 38 14.38 4.47 7.63
N TYR A 39 13.65 3.37 7.40
CA TYR A 39 12.34 3.43 6.75
C TYR A 39 11.21 3.50 7.76
N ARG A 40 10.66 4.70 7.95
CA ARG A 40 9.67 5.01 9.00
C ARG A 40 8.50 5.84 8.45
N PRO A 41 7.67 5.27 7.55
CA PRO A 41 6.54 5.99 6.98
C PRO A 41 5.58 6.47 8.08
N PHE A 42 5.01 7.66 7.91
CA PHE A 42 4.11 8.34 8.83
C PHE A 42 4.71 8.77 10.19
N ASP A 43 5.97 8.45 10.48
CA ASP A 43 6.65 8.91 11.69
C ASP A 43 7.00 10.41 11.63
N GLN A 44 6.97 11.08 12.77
CA GLN A 44 7.33 12.50 12.89
C GLN A 44 8.77 12.76 12.40
N ASN A 45 9.68 11.80 12.58
CA ASN A 45 11.10 11.95 12.25
C ASN A 45 11.49 11.25 10.93
N ARG A 46 10.51 11.04 10.03
CA ARG A 46 10.75 10.47 8.70
C ARG A 46 11.60 11.39 7.82
N SER A 47 12.40 10.78 6.95
CA SER A 47 13.40 11.49 6.14
C SER A 47 13.49 10.99 4.69
N GLY A 48 12.50 10.22 4.23
CA GLY A 48 12.50 9.57 2.93
C GLY A 48 12.37 8.05 3.00
N PHE A 49 12.14 7.42 1.86
CA PHE A 49 12.02 5.96 1.76
C PHE A 49 13.41 5.29 1.76
N VAL A 50 13.43 3.99 2.02
CA VAL A 50 14.61 3.13 1.80
C VAL A 50 14.31 2.24 0.62
N ILE A 51 15.24 2.14 -0.33
CA ILE A 51 15.05 1.29 -1.51
C ILE A 51 15.15 -0.18 -1.12
N GLY A 52 14.28 -1.01 -1.70
CA GLY A 52 14.37 -2.46 -1.62
C GLY A 52 14.27 -3.08 -3.02
N GLU A 53 14.46 -4.38 -3.09
CA GLU A 53 14.31 -5.18 -4.30
C GLU A 53 13.57 -6.49 -4.01
N GLY A 54 12.99 -7.07 -5.05
CA GLY A 54 12.22 -8.30 -4.93
C GLY A 54 11.15 -8.43 -6.01
N ALA A 55 10.35 -9.48 -5.89
CA ALA A 55 9.26 -9.76 -6.81
C ALA A 55 8.05 -10.35 -6.08
N GLY A 56 6.87 -9.99 -6.55
CA GLY A 56 5.60 -10.60 -6.14
C GLY A 56 4.84 -11.04 -7.38
N ILE A 57 4.51 -12.32 -7.46
CA ILE A 57 3.77 -12.90 -8.59
C ILE A 57 2.55 -13.65 -8.04
N VAL A 58 1.41 -13.46 -8.70
CA VAL A 58 0.17 -14.17 -8.42
C VAL A 58 -0.35 -14.88 -9.66
N VAL A 59 -1.05 -15.98 -9.43
CA VAL A 59 -1.82 -16.69 -10.45
C VAL A 59 -3.27 -16.28 -10.29
N MET A 60 -3.82 -15.63 -11.31
CA MET A 60 -5.22 -15.21 -11.34
C MET A 60 -5.99 -16.02 -12.37
N GLU A 61 -7.24 -16.32 -12.05
CA GLU A 61 -8.19 -16.98 -12.95
C GLU A 61 -9.61 -16.56 -12.56
N SER A 62 -10.61 -16.97 -13.35
CA SER A 62 -11.99 -16.75 -12.96
C SER A 62 -12.37 -17.62 -11.76
N ILE A 63 -13.19 -17.07 -10.84
CA ILE A 63 -13.68 -17.79 -9.67
C ILE A 63 -14.41 -19.10 -10.05
N GLN A 64 -15.11 -19.12 -11.18
CA GLN A 64 -15.77 -20.31 -11.69
C GLN A 64 -14.77 -21.42 -12.04
N ARG A 65 -13.65 -21.08 -12.69
CA ARG A 65 -12.62 -22.06 -13.05
C ARG A 65 -11.92 -22.58 -11.79
N ALA A 66 -11.57 -21.68 -10.87
CA ALA A 66 -10.95 -22.03 -9.60
C ALA A 66 -11.82 -23.03 -8.81
N LYS A 67 -13.14 -22.76 -8.70
CA LYS A 67 -14.11 -23.66 -8.07
C LYS A 67 -14.24 -25.00 -8.80
N ASN A 68 -14.36 -25.01 -10.13
CA ASN A 68 -14.52 -26.24 -10.91
C ASN A 68 -13.34 -27.22 -10.76
N ARG A 69 -12.13 -26.70 -10.52
CA ARG A 69 -10.93 -27.53 -10.33
C ARG A 69 -10.54 -27.72 -8.85
N ASN A 70 -11.39 -27.31 -7.91
CA ASN A 70 -11.12 -27.33 -6.46
C ASN A 70 -9.77 -26.67 -6.09
N ALA A 71 -9.49 -25.51 -6.68
CA ALA A 71 -8.30 -24.73 -6.35
C ALA A 71 -8.36 -24.19 -4.92
N ASN A 72 -7.19 -24.02 -4.29
CA ASN A 72 -7.08 -23.16 -3.10
C ASN A 72 -7.21 -21.70 -3.55
N ILE A 73 -8.26 -21.01 -3.11
CA ILE A 73 -8.51 -19.60 -3.46
C ILE A 73 -8.01 -18.75 -2.29
N LEU A 74 -6.90 -18.02 -2.52
CA LEU A 74 -6.30 -17.17 -1.48
C LEU A 74 -7.15 -15.91 -1.19
N GLY A 75 -7.88 -15.44 -2.19
CA GLY A 75 -8.78 -14.29 -2.10
C GLY A 75 -9.27 -13.85 -3.46
N LEU A 76 -10.03 -12.76 -3.47
CA LEU A 76 -10.62 -12.16 -4.65
C LEU A 76 -10.04 -10.75 -4.82
N ILE A 77 -9.67 -10.38 -6.04
CA ILE A 77 -9.50 -8.96 -6.40
C ILE A 77 -10.87 -8.50 -6.86
N SER A 78 -11.60 -7.78 -6.00
CA SER A 78 -13.00 -7.42 -6.26
C SER A 78 -13.15 -6.04 -6.86
N GLY A 79 -12.20 -5.14 -6.66
CA GLY A 79 -12.25 -3.81 -7.27
C GLY A 79 -10.87 -3.21 -7.55
N TYR A 80 -10.83 -2.36 -8.57
CA TYR A 80 -9.66 -1.60 -8.95
C TYR A 80 -10.01 -0.16 -9.30
N GLY A 81 -9.18 0.78 -8.87
CA GLY A 81 -9.33 2.19 -9.18
C GLY A 81 -7.98 2.83 -9.48
N THR A 82 -7.90 3.60 -10.56
CA THR A 82 -6.69 4.38 -10.88
C THR A 82 -7.01 5.80 -11.29
N THR A 83 -6.16 6.71 -10.86
CA THR A 83 -6.19 8.13 -11.20
C THR A 83 -4.78 8.67 -11.38
N CYS A 84 -4.67 9.92 -11.82
CA CYS A 84 -3.41 10.64 -11.90
C CYS A 84 -3.62 12.06 -11.36
N ASP A 85 -2.76 12.49 -10.44
CA ASP A 85 -2.83 13.83 -9.85
C ASP A 85 -2.66 14.93 -10.92
N GLY A 86 -1.84 14.69 -11.96
CA GLY A 86 -1.66 15.63 -13.08
C GLY A 86 -0.96 16.95 -12.72
N VAL A 87 -0.31 17.06 -11.56
CA VAL A 87 0.27 18.31 -11.05
C VAL A 87 1.79 18.45 -11.23
N ASN A 88 2.54 17.35 -11.12
CA ASN A 88 4.00 17.38 -11.13
C ASN A 88 4.57 16.02 -11.59
N ARG A 89 5.69 16.03 -12.31
CA ARG A 89 6.36 14.82 -12.80
C ARG A 89 6.92 13.90 -11.72
N ILE A 90 7.14 14.43 -10.51
CA ILE A 90 7.63 13.68 -9.36
C ILE A 90 6.53 13.65 -8.31
N ASN A 91 6.18 14.81 -7.76
CA ASN A 91 5.38 14.94 -6.54
C ASN A 91 3.88 14.71 -6.77
N CYS A 92 3.22 14.23 -5.72
CA CYS A 92 1.76 14.19 -5.68
C CYS A 92 1.13 15.56 -5.41
N ALA A 93 -0.18 15.65 -5.64
CA ALA A 93 -0.99 16.75 -5.14
C ALA A 93 -1.05 16.72 -3.60
N SER A 94 -1.02 17.89 -2.96
CA SER A 94 -1.01 18.01 -1.49
C SER A 94 -2.39 17.83 -0.84
N ASP A 95 -3.47 17.80 -1.62
CA ASP A 95 -4.85 17.77 -1.14
C ASP A 95 -5.48 16.37 -1.12
N GLY A 96 -4.81 15.36 -1.71
CA GLY A 96 -5.24 13.96 -1.69
C GLY A 96 -6.49 13.65 -2.52
N LYS A 97 -7.02 14.60 -3.31
CA LYS A 97 -8.32 14.43 -3.99
C LYS A 97 -8.32 13.33 -5.04
N GLU A 98 -7.29 13.28 -5.89
CA GLU A 98 -7.22 12.28 -6.94
C GLU A 98 -6.96 10.88 -6.37
N LEU A 99 -6.21 10.76 -5.27
CA LEU A 99 -6.10 9.50 -4.54
C LEU A 99 -7.44 9.10 -3.90
N ALA A 100 -8.17 10.03 -3.27
CA ALA A 100 -9.52 9.76 -2.75
C ALA A 100 -10.47 9.30 -3.86
N ARG A 101 -10.35 9.87 -5.06
CA ARG A 101 -11.09 9.43 -6.24
C ARG A 101 -10.70 8.02 -6.68
N ALA A 102 -9.40 7.66 -6.65
CA ALA A 102 -8.95 6.30 -6.94
C ALA A 102 -9.54 5.28 -5.95
N ILE A 103 -9.56 5.63 -4.66
CA ILE A 103 -10.16 4.79 -3.61
C ILE A 103 -11.66 4.61 -3.87
N ASN A 104 -12.40 5.68 -4.14
CA ASN A 104 -13.83 5.62 -4.44
C ASN A 104 -14.13 4.79 -5.70
N LEU A 105 -13.29 4.88 -6.74
CA LEU A 105 -13.42 4.04 -7.94
C LEU A 105 -13.23 2.55 -7.60
N ALA A 106 -12.22 2.21 -6.80
CA ALA A 106 -11.96 0.82 -6.40
C ALA A 106 -13.10 0.25 -5.53
N LEU A 107 -13.62 1.05 -4.59
CA LEU A 107 -14.77 0.69 -3.76
C LEU A 107 -16.04 0.50 -4.59
N ALA A 108 -16.29 1.38 -5.56
CA ALA A 108 -17.44 1.29 -6.46
C ALA A 108 -17.37 0.06 -7.38
N ASP A 109 -16.18 -0.23 -7.94
CA ASP A 109 -15.94 -1.42 -8.76
C ASP A 109 -16.16 -2.72 -7.96
N ALA A 110 -15.71 -2.73 -6.70
CA ALA A 110 -15.96 -3.81 -5.75
C ALA A 110 -17.41 -3.91 -5.23
N GLN A 111 -18.21 -2.86 -5.41
CA GLN A 111 -19.53 -2.70 -4.76
C GLN A 111 -19.44 -2.82 -3.22
N VAL A 112 -18.40 -2.21 -2.63
CA VAL A 112 -18.11 -2.26 -1.20
C VAL A 112 -18.26 -0.86 -0.60
N ALA A 113 -19.00 -0.75 0.50
CA ALA A 113 -19.10 0.51 1.23
C ALA A 113 -17.81 0.77 2.05
N PRO A 114 -17.40 2.03 2.26
CA PRO A 114 -16.21 2.37 3.06
C PRO A 114 -16.19 1.71 4.45
N GLU A 115 -17.36 1.50 5.07
CA GLU A 115 -17.50 0.90 6.40
C GLU A 115 -17.16 -0.60 6.44
N GLU A 116 -17.17 -1.27 5.29
CA GLU A 116 -16.88 -2.69 5.17
C GLU A 116 -15.38 -2.99 5.04
N ILE A 117 -14.54 -1.98 4.80
CA ILE A 117 -13.09 -2.14 4.75
C ILE A 117 -12.56 -2.41 6.16
N GLY A 118 -11.95 -3.58 6.34
CA GLY A 118 -11.43 -4.04 7.63
C GLY A 118 -9.94 -3.79 7.84
N TYR A 119 -9.20 -3.45 6.78
CA TYR A 119 -7.76 -3.18 6.82
C TYR A 119 -7.35 -2.29 5.64
N ILE A 120 -6.42 -1.36 5.86
CA ILE A 120 -5.82 -0.56 4.79
C ILE A 120 -4.30 -0.77 4.79
N SER A 121 -3.78 -1.30 3.67
CA SER A 121 -2.35 -1.30 3.37
C SER A 121 -1.99 0.01 2.68
N LEU A 122 -1.29 0.87 3.41
CA LEU A 122 -0.85 2.19 2.96
C LEU A 122 0.34 2.09 2.00
N ASP A 123 0.49 3.09 1.12
CA ASP A 123 1.65 3.22 0.26
C ASP A 123 2.91 3.55 1.09
N GLY A 124 2.85 4.63 1.88
CA GLY A 124 3.86 5.01 2.87
C GLY A 124 5.25 5.28 2.28
N LEU A 125 5.43 6.43 1.63
CA LEU A 125 6.72 6.81 1.05
C LEU A 125 7.71 7.35 2.10
N ALA A 126 7.28 7.62 3.32
CA ALA A 126 8.11 8.25 4.36
C ALA A 126 8.63 9.65 3.98
N VAL A 127 7.91 10.33 3.09
CA VAL A 127 8.13 11.72 2.69
C VAL A 127 6.93 12.54 3.13
N GLU A 128 7.18 13.70 3.73
CA GLU A 128 6.13 14.49 4.41
C GLU A 128 4.90 14.73 3.52
N LEU A 129 5.12 15.29 2.33
CA LEU A 129 4.07 15.59 1.36
C LEU A 129 3.24 14.36 0.97
N TRP A 130 3.89 13.22 0.76
CA TRP A 130 3.23 12.02 0.25
C TRP A 130 2.38 11.34 1.31
N ASP A 131 2.96 11.15 2.50
CA ASP A 131 2.28 10.53 3.64
C ASP A 131 1.11 11.43 4.11
N ASP A 132 1.29 12.76 4.17
CA ASP A 132 0.22 13.69 4.56
C ASP A 132 -0.90 13.76 3.49
N SER A 133 -0.55 13.68 2.20
CA SER A 133 -1.53 13.61 1.11
C SER A 133 -2.34 12.31 1.14
N GLU A 134 -1.70 11.19 1.49
CA GLU A 134 -2.36 9.89 1.67
C GLU A 134 -3.34 9.91 2.85
N ILE A 135 -2.95 10.50 3.99
CA ILE A 135 -3.84 10.68 5.14
C ILE A 135 -5.07 11.51 4.77
N LYS A 136 -4.89 12.64 4.06
CA LYS A 136 -6.02 13.48 3.61
C LYS A 136 -6.97 12.74 2.67
N ALA A 137 -6.42 11.95 1.75
CA ALA A 137 -7.23 11.15 0.83
C ALA A 137 -8.11 10.15 1.59
N LEU A 138 -7.54 9.49 2.60
CA LEU A 138 -8.28 8.61 3.49
C LEU A 138 -9.36 9.37 4.27
N GLU A 139 -9.04 10.54 4.83
CA GLU A 139 -9.99 11.37 5.58
C GLU A 139 -11.19 11.79 4.72
N LEU A 140 -10.95 12.10 3.45
CA LEU A 140 -12.02 12.44 2.49
C LEU A 140 -12.97 11.27 2.19
N VAL A 141 -12.49 10.02 2.24
CA VAL A 141 -13.29 8.83 1.89
C VAL A 141 -13.98 8.22 3.10
N PHE A 142 -13.24 8.06 4.19
CA PHE A 142 -13.66 7.25 5.34
C PHE A 142 -14.09 8.09 6.54
N GLY A 143 -13.76 9.39 6.58
CA GLY A 143 -14.08 10.29 7.69
C GLY A 143 -13.70 9.70 9.06
N ASP A 144 -14.63 9.74 10.01
CA ASP A 144 -14.42 9.23 11.37
C ASP A 144 -14.23 7.71 11.44
N ASN A 145 -14.62 6.95 10.40
CA ASN A 145 -14.45 5.50 10.40
C ASN A 145 -12.97 5.07 10.40
N LEU A 146 -12.06 5.94 9.93
CA LEU A 146 -10.61 5.67 9.92
C LEU A 146 -10.02 5.27 11.28
N LYS A 147 -10.60 5.80 12.36
CA LYS A 147 -10.13 5.48 13.72
C LYS A 147 -10.41 4.02 14.12
N LYS A 148 -11.29 3.33 13.39
CA LYS A 148 -11.65 1.93 13.63
C LYS A 148 -10.87 0.97 12.74
N ILE A 149 -10.49 1.40 11.54
CA ILE A 149 -9.82 0.54 10.56
C ILE A 149 -8.31 0.47 10.87
N PRO A 150 -7.74 -0.69 11.21
CA PRO A 150 -6.29 -0.81 11.34
C PRO A 150 -5.62 -0.49 10.00
N VAL A 151 -4.55 0.31 10.06
CA VAL A 151 -3.73 0.65 8.89
C VAL A 151 -2.28 0.25 9.12
N SER A 152 -1.60 -0.19 8.06
CA SER A 152 -0.17 -0.51 8.12
C SER A 152 0.55 -0.18 6.82
N CYS A 153 1.88 -0.25 6.83
CA CYS A 153 2.75 -0.11 5.67
C CYS A 153 3.83 -1.20 5.74
N PRO A 154 3.58 -2.37 5.10
CA PRO A 154 4.49 -3.52 5.17
C PRO A 154 5.90 -3.20 4.65
N LYS A 155 6.01 -2.26 3.70
CA LYS A 155 7.29 -1.78 3.15
C LYS A 155 8.27 -1.30 4.21
N SER A 156 7.79 -0.88 5.39
CA SER A 156 8.66 -0.54 6.52
C SER A 156 9.60 -1.66 6.97
N MET A 157 9.30 -2.92 6.63
CA MET A 157 10.11 -4.09 6.98
C MET A 157 11.14 -4.49 5.90
N PHE A 158 10.89 -4.17 4.64
CA PHE A 158 11.68 -4.69 3.51
C PHE A 158 12.12 -3.64 2.47
N GLY A 159 11.77 -2.36 2.66
CA GLY A 159 12.07 -1.30 1.72
C GLY A 159 10.96 -1.06 0.70
N ASN A 160 11.07 0.03 -0.06
CA ASN A 160 10.20 0.35 -1.17
C ASN A 160 10.75 -0.31 -2.44
N LEU A 161 10.01 -1.28 -2.96
CA LEU A 161 10.37 -2.10 -4.13
C LEU A 161 9.94 -1.45 -5.45
N LEU A 162 9.64 -0.15 -5.45
CA LEU A 162 9.23 0.60 -6.63
C LEU A 162 8.05 -0.11 -7.33
N GLY A 163 8.23 -0.57 -8.57
CA GLY A 163 7.20 -1.23 -9.37
C GLY A 163 6.72 -2.57 -8.80
N ALA A 164 7.51 -3.27 -7.98
CA ALA A 164 7.09 -4.55 -7.39
C ALA A 164 6.29 -4.41 -6.09
N SER A 165 6.29 -3.22 -5.48
CA SER A 165 5.63 -2.93 -4.21
C SER A 165 4.15 -3.33 -4.17
N GLY A 166 3.37 -2.94 -5.19
CA GLY A 166 1.92 -3.16 -5.17
C GLY A 166 1.53 -4.64 -5.18
N ALA A 167 2.28 -5.47 -5.89
CA ALA A 167 2.04 -6.91 -5.90
C ALA A 167 2.36 -7.55 -4.54
N LEU A 168 3.46 -7.13 -3.91
CA LEU A 168 3.84 -7.63 -2.59
C LEU A 168 2.87 -7.19 -1.49
N ASP A 169 2.45 -5.92 -1.50
CA ASP A 169 1.46 -5.41 -0.53
C ASP A 169 0.13 -6.14 -0.65
N MET A 170 -0.32 -6.45 -1.87
CA MET A 170 -1.51 -7.27 -2.10
C MET A 170 -1.35 -8.69 -1.55
N ILE A 171 -0.20 -9.35 -1.80
CA ILE A 171 0.09 -10.68 -1.25
C ILE A 171 0.08 -10.65 0.28
N ILE A 172 0.70 -9.65 0.88
CA ILE A 172 0.74 -9.48 2.34
C ILE A 172 -0.67 -9.22 2.90
N ALA A 173 -1.50 -8.43 2.21
CA ALA A 173 -2.89 -8.22 2.61
C ALA A 173 -3.72 -9.52 2.56
N LEU A 174 -3.52 -10.36 1.54
CA LEU A 174 -4.14 -11.69 1.46
C LEU A 174 -3.70 -12.58 2.64
N LEU A 175 -2.41 -12.62 2.95
CA LEU A 175 -1.87 -13.37 4.09
C LEU A 175 -2.39 -12.81 5.44
N ALA A 176 -2.55 -11.49 5.56
CA ALA A 176 -3.14 -10.87 6.74
C ALA A 176 -4.59 -11.32 6.96
N MET A 177 -5.38 -11.48 5.89
CA MET A 177 -6.75 -12.02 5.94
C MET A 177 -6.78 -13.52 6.25
N GLU A 178 -5.84 -14.29 5.69
CA GLU A 178 -5.69 -15.73 5.95
C GLU A 178 -5.39 -15.98 7.44
N HIS A 179 -4.38 -15.28 7.97
CA HIS A 179 -3.90 -15.46 9.34
C HIS A 179 -4.60 -14.59 10.38
N SER A 180 -5.50 -13.70 9.97
CA SER A 180 -6.13 -12.70 10.87
C SER A 180 -5.09 -11.91 11.68
N LEU A 181 -4.01 -11.50 11.01
CA LEU A 181 -2.85 -10.85 11.61
C LEU A 181 -2.41 -9.68 10.72
N VAL A 182 -2.65 -8.46 11.19
CA VAL A 182 -2.25 -7.24 10.46
C VAL A 182 -0.77 -6.95 10.75
N PRO A 183 0.09 -6.79 9.72
CA PRO A 183 1.50 -6.49 9.92
C PRO A 183 1.70 -5.07 10.49
N PRO A 184 2.84 -4.79 11.12
CA PRO A 184 3.12 -3.48 11.67
C PRO A 184 3.71 -2.51 10.65
N ILE A 185 3.70 -1.23 11.01
CA ILE A 185 4.69 -0.25 10.60
C ILE A 185 5.84 -0.33 11.60
N LEU A 186 6.94 -0.99 11.23
CA LEU A 186 7.99 -1.42 12.14
C LEU A 186 8.62 -0.26 12.93
N ASN A 187 8.96 0.83 12.23
CA ASN A 187 9.74 1.95 12.77
C ASN A 187 8.88 3.18 13.13
N LEU A 188 7.57 3.00 13.35
CA LEU A 188 6.67 4.08 13.77
C LEU A 188 6.76 4.29 15.29
N GLU A 189 7.54 5.28 15.70
CA GLU A 189 7.76 5.65 17.11
C GLU A 189 6.74 6.68 17.57
N LYS A 190 6.56 7.73 16.76
CA LYS A 190 5.64 8.82 17.03
C LYS A 190 4.96 9.25 15.72
N PRO A 191 3.66 8.97 15.54
CA PRO A 191 2.94 9.42 14.36
C PRO A 191 3.01 10.94 14.19
N ALA A 192 3.24 11.39 12.96
CA ALA A 192 3.17 12.81 12.61
C ALA A 192 1.73 13.36 12.70
N ARG A 193 0.75 12.47 12.48
CA ARG A 193 -0.70 12.73 12.58
C ARG A 193 -1.35 11.58 13.32
N ASN A 194 -2.36 11.86 14.14
CA ASN A 194 -3.07 10.86 14.96
C ASN A 194 -4.47 10.50 14.41
N SER A 195 -4.75 10.79 13.14
CA SER A 195 -6.08 10.53 12.54
C SER A 195 -6.29 9.06 12.13
N LEU A 196 -5.23 8.27 11.99
CA LEU A 196 -5.31 6.86 11.61
C LEU A 196 -5.06 5.91 12.78
N ASN A 197 -5.69 4.73 12.75
CA ASN A 197 -5.43 3.63 13.68
C ASN A 197 -4.23 2.78 13.20
N TYR A 198 -3.02 3.31 13.37
CA TYR A 198 -1.79 2.62 12.97
C TYR A 198 -1.57 1.33 13.78
N VAL A 199 -1.17 0.26 13.09
CA VAL A 199 -0.55 -0.91 13.70
C VAL A 199 0.94 -0.63 13.81
N ALA A 200 1.39 -0.05 14.91
CA ALA A 200 2.78 0.37 15.10
C ALA A 200 3.63 -0.72 15.76
N LYS A 201 4.84 -0.94 15.24
CA LYS A 201 5.93 -1.79 15.76
C LYS A 201 5.67 -3.30 15.81
N VAL A 202 4.54 -3.72 16.35
CA VAL A 202 4.17 -5.13 16.53
C VAL A 202 2.89 -5.43 15.77
N SER A 203 2.85 -6.60 15.12
CA SER A 203 1.65 -7.08 14.45
C SER A 203 0.46 -7.15 15.40
N ARG A 204 -0.75 -6.98 14.86
CA ARG A 204 -2.00 -7.01 15.64
C ARG A 204 -2.88 -8.14 15.14
N GLU A 205 -3.28 -9.03 16.05
CA GLU A 205 -4.36 -9.97 15.77
C GLU A 205 -5.65 -9.20 15.51
N TYR A 206 -6.19 -9.36 14.30
CA TYR A 206 -7.39 -8.67 13.87
C TYR A 206 -8.00 -9.43 12.70
N LYS A 207 -9.30 -9.76 12.81
CA LYS A 207 -10.01 -10.45 11.74
C LYS A 207 -10.28 -9.48 10.59
N VAL A 208 -9.70 -9.76 9.43
CA VAL A 208 -9.87 -8.97 8.21
C VAL A 208 -10.57 -9.81 7.15
N ASN A 209 -11.65 -9.28 6.57
CA ASN A 209 -12.36 -9.91 5.45
C ASN A 209 -12.20 -9.14 4.14
N LYS A 210 -12.04 -7.82 4.19
CA LYS A 210 -11.86 -6.94 3.04
C LYS A 210 -10.72 -5.97 3.33
N SER A 211 -9.79 -5.84 2.39
CA SER A 211 -8.63 -4.97 2.51
C SER A 211 -8.57 -3.99 1.35
N LEU A 212 -8.20 -2.75 1.64
CA LEU A 212 -7.83 -1.74 0.66
C LEU A 212 -6.31 -1.69 0.54
N ILE A 213 -5.76 -1.75 -0.67
CA ILE A 213 -4.32 -1.60 -0.91
C ILE A 213 -4.09 -0.36 -1.74
N ILE A 214 -3.28 0.56 -1.22
CA ILE A 214 -2.88 1.78 -1.91
C ILE A 214 -1.46 1.61 -2.45
N SER A 215 -1.26 1.96 -3.71
CA SER A 215 0.06 2.00 -4.34
C SER A 215 0.18 3.26 -5.17
N ARG A 216 1.24 4.04 -4.93
CA ARG A 216 1.41 5.34 -5.57
C ARG A 216 2.72 5.39 -6.33
N GLY A 217 2.62 5.86 -7.57
CA GLY A 217 3.75 6.08 -8.46
C GLY A 217 4.17 7.54 -8.48
N ARG A 218 5.47 7.76 -8.64
CA ARG A 218 6.00 9.08 -9.04
C ARG A 218 5.30 9.53 -10.33
N GLY A 219 5.09 10.83 -10.47
CA GLY A 219 4.28 11.40 -11.56
C GLY A 219 2.80 11.49 -11.24
N GLY A 220 2.42 11.22 -9.99
CA GLY A 220 1.05 11.39 -9.49
C GLY A 220 0.13 10.21 -9.76
N ILE A 221 0.66 9.04 -10.16
CA ILE A 221 -0.14 7.85 -10.42
C ILE A 221 -0.67 7.31 -9.09
N ASN A 222 -1.99 7.16 -8.96
CA ASN A 222 -2.61 6.48 -7.84
C ASN A 222 -3.27 5.20 -8.35
N SER A 223 -2.97 4.07 -7.72
CA SER A 223 -3.55 2.77 -8.00
C SER A 223 -4.05 2.16 -6.70
N VAL A 224 -5.30 1.71 -6.69
CA VAL A 224 -5.95 1.17 -5.51
C VAL A 224 -6.63 -0.15 -5.86
N LEU A 225 -6.44 -1.15 -5.00
CA LEU A 225 -7.11 -2.44 -5.09
C LEU A 225 -7.99 -2.66 -3.88
N VAL A 226 -9.16 -3.27 -4.09
CA VAL A 226 -9.94 -3.91 -3.04
C VAL A 226 -9.79 -5.41 -3.20
N VAL A 227 -9.40 -6.07 -2.12
CA VAL A 227 -9.31 -7.54 -2.07
C VAL A 227 -10.16 -8.10 -0.94
N GLU A 228 -10.70 -9.29 -1.16
CA GLU A 228 -11.61 -9.94 -0.24
C GLU A 228 -11.16 -11.37 0.06
N LYS A 229 -11.46 -11.82 1.27
CA LYS A 229 -11.32 -13.22 1.64
C LYS A 229 -12.29 -14.08 0.81
N ALA A 230 -11.79 -15.22 0.33
CA ALA A 230 -12.52 -16.15 -0.53
C ALA A 230 -13.69 -16.87 0.18
#